data_AF-A0A7C0ZJQ6-F1
#
_entry.id   AF-A0A7C0ZJQ6-F1
#
_cell.length_a   1.000
_cell.length_b   1.000
_cell.length_c   1.000
_cell.angle_alpha   90.00
_cell.angle_beta   90.00
_cell.angle_gamma   90.00
#
_symmetry.space_group_name_H-M   'P 1'
#
loop_
_entity.id
_entity.type
_entity.pdbx_description
1 polymer ?
#
loop_
_entity_poly.entity_id
_entity_poly.type
_entity_poly.pdbx_seq_one_letter_code
_entity_poly.pdbx_strand_id
1 'polypeptide(L)'
;MTQQESRKGFSGLQVFSIAVLVMIVAVAGTIFAARAWFFPRPFKPVVLSQQEEKRLERKLEQFERPGYKPLPATKASKSKPQKNDWLSDGRLKPEVYSEKGVSREINLSERELNGLLAKNTDLARKMAIDLSEDLVSARLLLPVDPDFPLFGGKTLRVRAGLELAYRDQRPIVKIRGVGIMGVPVPAAWLGGLKNVDLVKEFGSDQGFWKSFSDGVESITVREGELHIKLKE
;
A
#
# COMPACT_ATOMS: atom_id res chain seq x y z
N MET A 1 -57.76 6.31 54.15
CA MET A 1 -57.33 7.12 52.99
C MET A 1 -56.56 6.22 52.04
N THR A 2 -57.22 5.64 51.05
CA THR A 2 -56.59 4.80 50.02
C THR A 2 -56.33 5.68 48.79
N GLN A 3 -55.06 5.95 48.50
CA GLN A 3 -54.63 6.58 47.25
C GLN A 3 -54.81 5.57 46.12
N GLN A 4 -55.59 5.96 45.10
CA GLN A 4 -55.74 5.19 43.86
C GLN A 4 -54.80 5.81 42.82
N GLU A 5 -53.65 5.17 42.58
CA GLU A 5 -52.77 5.54 41.47
C GLU A 5 -53.48 5.29 40.13
N SER A 6 -53.83 6.37 39.44
CA SER A 6 -54.28 6.33 38.06
C SER A 6 -53.09 6.02 37.16
N ARG A 7 -52.92 4.74 36.79
CA ARG A 7 -52.01 4.34 35.71
C ARG A 7 -52.61 4.83 34.39
N LYS A 8 -52.18 6.01 33.93
CA LYS A 8 -52.45 6.50 32.58
C LYS A 8 -51.92 5.49 31.56
N GLY A 9 -52.82 4.72 30.95
CA GLY A 9 -52.49 3.91 29.77
C GLY A 9 -52.10 4.81 28.61
N PHE A 10 -51.07 4.42 27.87
CA PHE A 10 -50.66 5.14 26.66
C PHE A 10 -51.81 5.19 25.66
N SER A 11 -52.12 6.39 25.15
CA SER A 11 -53.11 6.56 24.09
C SER A 11 -52.65 5.83 22.83
N GLY A 12 -53.55 5.20 22.07
CA GLY A 12 -53.20 4.51 20.82
C GLY A 12 -52.46 5.42 19.82
N LEU A 13 -52.72 6.73 19.87
CA LEU A 13 -52.01 7.72 19.07
C LEU A 13 -50.56 7.95 19.54
N GLN A 14 -50.30 7.82 20.85
CA GLN A 14 -48.94 7.87 21.41
C GLN A 14 -48.15 6.60 21.09
N VAL A 15 -48.78 5.43 21.15
CA VAL A 15 -48.12 4.18 20.76
C VAL A 15 -47.77 4.20 19.27
N PHE A 16 -48.68 4.68 18.43
CA PHE A 16 -48.44 4.85 17.00
C PHE A 16 -47.30 5.84 16.71
N SER A 17 -47.27 7.01 17.38
CA SER A 17 -46.22 8.00 17.17
C SER A 17 -44.84 7.51 17.61
N ILE A 18 -44.76 6.77 18.72
CA ILE A 18 -43.51 6.14 19.19
C ILE A 18 -43.05 5.09 18.18
N ALA A 19 -43.95 4.23 17.68
CA ALA A 19 -43.60 3.22 16.69
C ALA A 19 -43.05 3.85 15.38
N VAL A 20 -43.68 4.91 14.89
CA VAL A 20 -43.22 5.65 13.71
C VAL A 20 -41.86 6.31 13.98
N LEU A 21 -41.68 6.93 15.14
CA LEU A 21 -40.41 7.55 15.53
C LEU A 21 -39.28 6.51 15.55
N VAL A 22 -39.51 5.35 16.18
CA VAL A 22 -38.52 4.25 16.23
C VAL A 22 -38.20 3.75 14.82
N MET A 23 -39.20 3.60 13.95
CA MET A 23 -38.98 3.22 12.55
C MET A 23 -38.11 4.24 11.80
N ILE A 24 -38.39 5.54 11.95
CA ILE A 24 -37.60 6.61 11.33
C ILE A 24 -36.16 6.60 11.85
N VAL A 25 -35.97 6.45 13.16
CA VAL A 25 -34.64 6.37 13.77
C VAL A 25 -33.88 5.14 13.27
N ALA A 26 -34.55 3.99 13.15
CA ALA A 26 -33.95 2.78 12.61
C ALA A 26 -33.52 2.94 11.15
N VAL A 27 -34.38 3.53 10.31
CA VAL A 27 -34.07 3.81 8.90
C VAL A 27 -32.92 4.82 8.79
N ALA A 28 -32.98 5.93 9.52
CA ALA A 28 -31.93 6.95 9.52
C ALA A 28 -30.58 6.38 10.01
N GLY A 29 -30.60 5.58 11.08
CA GLY A 29 -29.43 4.87 11.59
C GLY A 29 -28.84 3.90 10.56
N THR A 30 -29.70 3.17 9.84
CA THR A 30 -29.28 2.23 8.77
C THR A 30 -28.65 2.99 7.59
N ILE A 31 -29.27 4.08 7.14
CA ILE A 31 -28.73 4.92 6.06
C ILE A 31 -27.39 5.54 6.47
N PHE A 32 -27.28 6.05 7.70
CA PHE A 32 -26.05 6.64 8.21
C PHE A 32 -24.91 5.60 8.29
N ALA A 33 -25.19 4.42 8.84
CA ALA A 33 -24.24 3.31 8.91
C ALA A 33 -23.79 2.85 7.52
N ALA A 34 -24.73 2.71 6.58
CA ALA A 34 -24.44 2.35 5.19
C ALA A 34 -23.53 3.40 4.53
N ARG A 35 -23.84 4.70 4.67
CA ARG A 35 -23.03 5.78 4.08
C ARG A 35 -21.62 5.80 4.66
N ALA A 36 -21.46 5.60 5.97
CA ALA A 36 -20.15 5.57 6.62
C ALA A 36 -19.30 4.35 6.20
N TRP A 37 -19.93 3.20 5.94
CA TRP A 37 -19.22 1.99 5.53
C TRP A 37 -18.78 1.99 4.07
N PHE A 38 -19.66 2.47 3.16
CA PHE A 38 -19.44 2.43 1.71
C PHE A 38 -18.64 3.62 1.15
N PHE A 39 -18.47 4.70 1.91
CA PHE A 39 -17.67 5.87 1.52
C PHE A 39 -16.55 6.14 2.53
N PRO A 40 -15.49 5.29 2.56
CA PRO A 40 -14.35 5.53 3.42
C PRO A 40 -13.63 6.84 3.04
N ARG A 41 -13.07 7.51 4.04
CA ARG A 41 -12.22 8.69 3.80
C ARG A 41 -10.97 8.29 3.00
N PRO A 42 -10.50 9.13 2.07
CA PRO A 42 -9.26 8.87 1.35
C PRO A 42 -8.07 8.84 2.32
N PHE A 43 -7.00 8.14 1.95
CA PHE A 43 -5.77 8.19 2.71
C PHE A 43 -5.18 9.61 2.65
N LYS A 44 -4.61 10.05 3.78
CA LYS A 44 -3.82 11.28 3.81
C LYS A 44 -2.43 10.95 3.26
N PRO A 45 -1.94 11.68 2.25
CA PRO A 45 -0.64 11.39 1.66
C PRO A 45 0.45 11.52 2.71
N VAL A 46 1.43 10.62 2.67
CA VAL A 46 2.63 10.75 3.49
C VAL A 46 3.42 11.96 2.99
N VAL A 47 3.62 12.92 3.86
CA VAL A 47 4.43 14.10 3.57
C VAL A 47 5.84 13.82 4.11
N LEU A 48 6.79 13.65 3.20
CA LEU A 48 8.20 13.58 3.55
C LEU A 48 8.68 14.98 3.95
N SER A 49 9.51 15.07 4.98
CA SER A 49 10.22 16.31 5.28
C SER A 49 11.25 16.63 4.19
N GLN A 50 11.67 17.89 4.07
CA GLN A 50 12.69 18.27 3.06
C GLN A 50 14.02 17.49 3.19
N GLN A 51 14.34 16.98 4.38
CA GLN A 51 15.54 16.16 4.59
C GLN A 51 15.33 14.71 4.12
N GLU A 52 14.15 14.15 4.36
CA GLU A 52 13.78 12.80 3.93
C GLU A 52 13.57 12.74 2.41
N GLU A 53 12.97 13.77 1.83
CA GLU A 53 12.81 13.89 0.38
C GLU A 53 14.19 13.89 -0.31
N LYS A 54 15.15 14.67 0.20
CA LYS A 54 16.54 14.63 -0.29
C LYS A 54 17.24 13.30 -0.03
N ARG A 55 16.83 12.51 0.96
CA ARG A 55 17.37 11.17 1.21
C ARG A 55 16.80 10.20 0.19
N LEU A 56 15.50 10.26 -0.08
CA LEU A 56 14.82 9.48 -1.09
C LEU A 56 15.35 9.82 -2.49
N GLU A 57 15.49 11.10 -2.83
CA GLU A 57 16.07 11.53 -4.10
C GLU A 57 17.46 10.96 -4.31
N ARG A 58 18.35 11.02 -3.31
CA ARG A 58 19.67 10.38 -3.40
C ARG A 58 19.60 8.87 -3.60
N LYS A 59 18.64 8.19 -2.97
CA LYS A 59 18.41 6.75 -3.17
C LYS A 59 17.89 6.46 -4.58
N LEU A 60 16.96 7.26 -5.09
CA LEU A 60 16.44 7.16 -6.45
C LEU A 60 17.49 7.49 -7.50
N GLU A 61 18.30 8.52 -7.29
CA GLU A 61 19.42 8.87 -8.16
C GLU A 61 20.46 7.74 -8.23
N GLN A 62 20.66 6.97 -7.15
CA GLN A 62 21.49 5.76 -7.17
C GLN A 62 20.88 4.65 -8.04
N PHE A 63 19.56 4.62 -8.23
CA PHE A 63 18.87 3.72 -9.17
C PHE A 63 18.86 4.25 -10.60
N GLU A 64 18.71 5.56 -10.78
CA GLU A 64 18.63 6.22 -12.08
C GLU A 64 20.01 6.42 -12.74
N ARG A 65 21.08 6.46 -11.95
CA ARG A 65 22.47 6.57 -12.43
C ARG A 65 23.24 5.28 -12.14
N PRO A 66 23.41 4.38 -13.12
CA PRO A 66 24.42 3.34 -13.03
C PRO A 66 25.81 4.01 -13.08
N GLY A 67 26.45 4.25 -11.93
CA GLY A 67 27.92 4.47 -11.90
C GLY A 67 28.54 5.51 -10.96
N TYR A 68 27.84 6.13 -10.00
CA TYR A 68 28.47 7.17 -9.16
C TYR A 68 28.75 6.73 -7.71
N LYS A 69 30.03 6.53 -7.36
CA LYS A 69 30.51 6.46 -5.96
C LYS A 69 30.81 7.87 -5.43
N PRO A 70 30.34 8.28 -4.24
CA PRO A 70 30.82 9.49 -3.59
C PRO A 70 32.23 9.25 -3.04
N LEU A 71 33.21 10.03 -3.51
CA LEU A 71 34.54 10.14 -2.92
C LEU A 71 34.49 10.80 -1.52
N PRO A 72 35.46 10.56 -0.63
CA PRO A 72 35.46 11.11 0.72
C PRO A 72 35.58 12.63 0.72
N ALA A 73 34.85 13.23 1.65
CA ALA A 73 34.65 14.66 1.81
C ALA A 73 35.92 15.53 1.77
N THR A 74 36.03 16.34 0.72
CA THR A 74 36.59 17.69 0.82
C THR A 74 35.52 18.71 0.46
N LYS A 75 35.60 19.84 1.16
CA LYS A 75 34.51 20.77 1.43
C LYS A 75 33.84 21.34 0.17
N ALA A 76 32.55 21.62 0.34
CA ALA A 76 31.67 22.47 -0.48
C ALA A 76 31.09 21.85 -1.77
N SER A 77 29.79 21.53 -1.75
CA SER A 77 28.76 22.44 -2.25
C SER A 77 27.38 21.80 -2.13
N LYS A 78 26.35 22.63 -1.93
CA LYS A 78 24.95 22.24 -1.88
C LYS A 78 24.52 21.71 -3.26
N SER A 79 24.39 20.39 -3.43
CA SER A 79 23.93 19.79 -4.69
C SER A 79 22.41 19.94 -4.85
N LYS A 80 22.02 21.01 -5.55
CA LYS A 80 20.88 21.01 -6.49
C LYS A 80 21.20 20.08 -7.67
N PRO A 81 20.21 19.66 -8.48
CA PRO A 81 20.43 18.84 -9.68
C PRO A 81 21.49 19.53 -10.53
N GLN A 82 22.65 18.89 -10.63
CA GLN A 82 23.80 19.49 -11.25
C GLN A 82 23.53 19.54 -12.76
N LYS A 83 23.70 20.75 -13.31
CA LYS A 83 23.36 21.20 -14.67
C LYS A 83 24.17 20.50 -15.79
N ASN A 84 24.85 19.41 -15.47
CA ASN A 84 25.89 18.76 -16.27
C ASN A 84 25.42 17.48 -16.95
N ASP A 85 24.32 16.86 -16.55
CA ASP A 85 23.72 15.71 -17.25
C ASP A 85 22.85 16.15 -18.44
N TRP A 86 22.49 17.43 -18.47
CA TRP A 86 21.68 18.03 -19.52
C TRP A 86 22.58 18.85 -20.43
N LEU A 87 22.43 18.70 -21.75
CA LEU A 87 22.91 19.66 -22.74
C LEU A 87 22.21 21.00 -22.50
N SER A 88 22.81 22.09 -22.99
CA SER A 88 22.23 23.43 -22.90
C SER A 88 20.86 23.58 -23.59
N ASP A 89 20.46 22.60 -24.39
CA ASP A 89 19.15 22.51 -25.07
C ASP A 89 18.11 21.66 -24.32
N GLY A 90 18.43 21.16 -23.13
CA GLY A 90 17.51 20.37 -22.31
C GLY A 90 17.46 18.87 -22.65
N ARG A 91 18.33 18.37 -23.54
CA ARG A 91 18.49 16.91 -23.78
C ARG A 91 19.49 16.31 -22.80
N LEU A 92 19.34 15.03 -22.44
CA LEU A 92 20.33 14.31 -21.65
C LEU A 92 21.62 14.11 -22.46
N LYS A 93 22.79 14.22 -21.82
CA LYS A 93 24.07 13.94 -22.44
C LYS A 93 24.23 12.43 -22.64
N PRO A 94 24.61 11.98 -23.85
CA PRO A 94 24.96 10.58 -24.06
C PRO A 94 26.16 10.20 -23.20
N GLU A 95 26.00 9.20 -22.34
CA GLU A 95 27.07 8.61 -21.53
C GLU A 95 27.22 7.13 -21.88
N VAL A 96 28.45 6.60 -21.79
CA VAL A 96 28.71 5.18 -22.03
C VAL A 96 28.18 4.39 -20.84
N TYR A 97 27.33 3.40 -21.09
CA TYR A 97 26.79 2.52 -20.06
C TYR A 97 27.91 1.72 -19.37
N SER A 98 27.91 1.71 -18.03
CA SER A 98 28.86 0.93 -17.23
C SER A 98 28.25 0.51 -15.91
N GLU A 99 28.26 -0.79 -15.63
CA GLU A 99 27.82 -1.36 -14.35
C GLU A 99 28.94 -1.40 -13.28
N LYS A 100 30.18 -1.02 -13.65
CA LYS A 100 31.32 -1.04 -12.73
C LYS A 100 31.09 -0.05 -11.58
N GLY A 101 30.91 -0.58 -10.37
CA GLY A 101 30.76 0.21 -9.14
C GLY A 101 29.33 0.59 -8.78
N VAL A 102 28.32 0.05 -9.47
CA VAL A 102 26.91 0.22 -9.12
C VAL A 102 26.59 -0.60 -7.87
N SER A 103 25.93 0.04 -6.90
CA SER A 103 25.46 -0.66 -5.71
C SER A 103 24.23 -1.51 -6.05
N ARG A 104 24.32 -2.81 -5.80
CA ARG A 104 23.25 -3.79 -5.99
C ARG A 104 22.34 -3.94 -4.77
N GLU A 105 22.42 -2.98 -3.84
CA GLU A 105 21.64 -2.97 -2.60
C GLU A 105 20.56 -1.88 -2.64
N ILE A 106 19.34 -2.29 -2.31
CA ILE A 106 18.13 -1.46 -2.28
C ILE A 106 17.60 -1.43 -0.85
N ASN A 107 17.70 -0.27 -0.21
CA ASN A 107 17.20 -0.07 1.15
C ASN A 107 16.14 1.03 1.15
N LEU A 108 14.89 0.64 1.31
CA LEU A 108 13.73 1.54 1.30
C LEU A 108 12.99 1.43 2.62
N SER A 109 12.78 2.56 3.28
CA SER A 109 11.86 2.65 4.41
C SER A 109 10.40 2.64 3.94
N GLU A 110 9.48 2.28 4.83
CA GLU A 110 8.05 2.38 4.59
C GLU A 110 7.62 3.81 4.20
N ARG A 111 8.20 4.82 4.86
CA ARG A 111 7.94 6.24 4.53
C ARG A 111 8.40 6.57 3.12
N GLU A 112 9.54 6.06 2.70
CA GLU A 112 10.07 6.25 1.35
C GLU A 112 9.20 5.53 0.32
N LEU A 113 8.78 4.28 0.56
CA LEU A 113 7.84 3.56 -0.31
C LEU A 113 6.51 4.30 -0.46
N ASN A 114 5.91 4.72 0.64
CA ASN A 114 4.68 5.52 0.61
C ASN A 114 4.90 6.90 -0.02
N GLY A 115 6.10 7.48 0.11
CA GLY A 115 6.50 8.70 -0.59
C GLY A 115 6.57 8.52 -2.11
N LEU A 116 7.03 7.37 -2.60
CA LEU A 116 6.99 7.03 -4.03
C LEU A 116 5.56 6.91 -4.53
N LEU A 117 4.67 6.26 -3.76
CA LEU A 117 3.25 6.23 -4.07
C LEU A 117 2.63 7.63 -4.06
N ALA A 118 3.09 8.51 -3.15
CA ALA A 118 2.61 9.88 -3.02
C ALA A 118 2.97 10.77 -4.22
N LYS A 119 4.08 10.48 -4.94
CA LYS A 119 4.41 11.19 -6.19
C LYS A 119 3.32 11.04 -7.26
N ASN A 120 2.55 9.96 -7.24
CA ASN A 120 1.33 9.82 -8.04
C ASN A 120 0.11 10.22 -7.20
N THR A 121 -0.48 11.38 -7.49
CA THR A 121 -1.59 11.95 -6.70
C THR A 121 -2.84 11.06 -6.63
N ASP A 122 -3.03 10.15 -7.60
CA ASP A 122 -4.14 9.20 -7.57
C ASP A 122 -3.87 8.04 -6.61
N LEU A 123 -2.67 7.44 -6.68
CA LEU A 123 -2.24 6.38 -5.78
C LEU A 123 -2.09 6.86 -4.34
N ALA A 124 -1.60 8.09 -4.14
CA ALA A 124 -1.41 8.71 -2.83
C ALA A 124 -2.65 8.68 -1.92
N ARG A 125 -3.85 8.78 -2.52
CA ARG A 125 -5.13 8.79 -1.82
C ARG A 125 -5.78 7.42 -1.73
N LYS A 126 -5.32 6.47 -2.54
CA LYS A 126 -5.93 5.17 -2.73
C LYS A 126 -5.11 4.03 -2.12
N MET A 127 -3.80 4.18 -1.96
CA MET A 127 -2.92 3.10 -1.56
C MET A 127 -1.99 3.52 -0.42
N ALA A 128 -1.76 2.58 0.50
CA ALA A 128 -0.72 2.68 1.51
C ALA A 128 -0.07 1.30 1.72
N ILE A 129 1.23 1.31 1.99
CA ILE A 129 2.05 0.14 2.32
C ILE A 129 2.48 0.22 3.78
N ASP A 130 2.52 -0.92 4.44
CA ASP A 130 2.96 -1.12 5.81
C ASP A 130 3.94 -2.30 5.83
N LEU A 131 5.11 -2.11 6.46
CA LEU A 131 6.21 -3.08 6.51
C LEU A 131 6.41 -3.56 7.94
N SER A 132 6.32 -4.87 8.13
CA SER A 132 6.56 -5.56 9.40
C SER A 132 7.41 -6.81 9.17
N GLU A 133 7.87 -7.46 10.24
CA GLU A 133 8.75 -8.63 10.16
C GLU A 133 8.23 -9.70 9.17
N ASP A 134 8.98 -9.90 8.07
CA ASP A 134 8.68 -10.76 6.92
C ASP A 134 7.34 -10.47 6.19
N LEU A 135 6.63 -9.38 6.48
CA LEU A 135 5.28 -9.10 5.98
C LEU A 135 5.16 -7.70 5.38
N VAL A 136 4.75 -7.66 4.11
CA VAL A 136 4.29 -6.46 3.41
C VAL A 136 2.79 -6.44 3.38
N SER A 137 2.20 -5.41 4.00
CA SER A 137 0.76 -5.19 4.02
C SER A 137 0.39 -4.02 3.11
N ALA A 138 -0.57 -4.23 2.22
CA ALA A 138 -1.10 -3.19 1.36
C ALA A 138 -2.57 -2.89 1.71
N ARG A 139 -2.91 -1.61 1.77
CA ARG A 139 -4.30 -1.13 1.89
C ARG A 139 -4.65 -0.34 0.64
N LEU A 140 -5.74 -0.71 -0.02
CA LEU A 140 -6.18 -0.11 -1.28
C LEU A 140 -7.65 0.31 -1.20
N LEU A 141 -7.96 1.51 -1.71
CA LEU A 141 -9.30 2.03 -1.94
C LEU A 141 -9.54 2.02 -3.45
N LEU A 142 -10.32 1.04 -3.91
CA LEU A 142 -10.61 0.84 -5.32
C LEU A 142 -12.01 1.40 -5.64
N PRO A 143 -12.12 2.52 -6.38
CA PRO A 143 -13.42 3.01 -6.84
C PRO A 143 -13.99 2.04 -7.88
N VAL A 144 -15.26 1.68 -7.72
CA VAL A 144 -15.98 0.81 -8.64
C VAL A 144 -16.78 1.66 -9.61
N ASP A 145 -16.76 1.26 -10.87
CA ASP A 145 -17.53 1.91 -11.93
C ASP A 145 -19.03 2.01 -11.56
N PRO A 146 -19.70 3.15 -11.75
CA PRO A 146 -21.14 3.32 -11.51
C PRO A 146 -22.03 2.24 -12.13
N ASP A 147 -21.63 1.68 -13.28
CA ASP A 147 -22.42 0.70 -14.01
C ASP A 147 -22.25 -0.74 -13.47
N PHE A 148 -21.38 -0.93 -12.46
CA PHE A 148 -21.14 -2.24 -11.88
C PHE A 148 -22.31 -2.70 -10.99
N PRO A 149 -22.81 -3.94 -11.15
CA PRO A 149 -23.93 -4.43 -10.36
C PRO A 149 -23.60 -4.46 -8.86
N LEU A 150 -24.60 -4.14 -8.02
CA LEU A 150 -24.57 -4.13 -6.54
C LEU A 150 -23.65 -3.09 -5.86
N PHE A 151 -22.50 -2.76 -6.47
CA PHE A 151 -21.46 -1.92 -5.86
C PHE A 151 -21.03 -0.71 -6.70
N GLY A 152 -21.74 -0.42 -7.79
CA GLY A 152 -21.39 0.69 -8.66
C GLY A 152 -21.37 2.04 -7.94
N GLY A 153 -20.35 2.86 -8.24
CA GLY A 153 -20.14 4.17 -7.64
C GLY A 153 -19.65 4.14 -6.18
N LYS A 154 -19.36 2.96 -5.64
CA LYS A 154 -18.82 2.78 -4.27
C LYS A 154 -17.31 2.55 -4.31
N THR A 155 -16.67 2.73 -3.17
CA THR A 155 -15.23 2.48 -3.01
C THR A 155 -15.01 1.20 -2.22
N LEU A 156 -14.40 0.19 -2.84
CA LEU A 156 -14.00 -1.05 -2.18
C LEU A 156 -12.74 -0.84 -1.35
N ARG A 157 -12.80 -1.26 -0.08
CA ARG A 157 -11.62 -1.30 0.79
C ARG A 157 -10.98 -2.67 0.69
N VAL A 158 -9.82 -2.74 0.06
CA VAL A 158 -9.04 -3.97 -0.09
C VAL A 158 -7.85 -3.93 0.87
N ARG A 159 -7.59 -5.07 1.50
CA ARG A 159 -6.38 -5.32 2.31
C ARG A 159 -5.70 -6.57 1.76
N ALA A 160 -4.40 -6.51 1.56
CA ALA A 160 -3.61 -7.65 1.13
C ALA A 160 -2.36 -7.79 2.00
N GLY A 161 -1.98 -9.02 2.32
CA GLY A 161 -0.74 -9.34 3.03
C GLY A 161 0.11 -10.29 2.21
N LEU A 162 1.38 -9.94 2.03
CA LEU A 162 2.39 -10.70 1.30
C LEU A 162 3.55 -11.00 2.25
N GLU A 163 3.86 -12.27 2.47
CA GLU A 163 5.11 -12.65 3.13
C GLU A 163 6.24 -12.55 2.12
N LEU A 164 7.26 -11.78 2.45
CA LEU A 164 8.51 -11.66 1.72
C LEU A 164 9.65 -12.00 2.68
N ALA A 165 10.34 -13.09 2.41
CA ALA A 165 11.45 -13.57 3.22
C ALA A 165 12.53 -14.21 2.35
N TYR A 166 13.66 -14.56 2.94
CA TYR A 166 14.73 -15.29 2.27
C TYR A 166 15.19 -16.46 3.14
N ARG A 167 14.98 -17.70 2.67
CA ARG A 167 15.32 -18.93 3.41
C ARG A 167 15.84 -19.98 2.42
N ASP A 168 16.75 -20.84 2.86
CA ASP A 168 17.32 -21.91 2.04
C ASP A 168 17.90 -21.41 0.70
N GLN A 169 18.58 -20.25 0.72
CA GLN A 169 19.16 -19.60 -0.47
C GLN A 169 18.15 -19.26 -1.58
N ARG A 170 16.86 -19.11 -1.23
CA ARG A 170 15.80 -18.76 -2.16
C ARG A 170 14.88 -17.69 -1.56
N PRO A 171 14.43 -16.70 -2.36
CA PRO A 171 13.38 -15.80 -1.91
C PRO A 171 12.06 -16.56 -1.73
N ILE A 172 11.30 -16.17 -0.72
CA ILE A 172 9.96 -16.68 -0.43
C ILE A 172 8.98 -15.55 -0.69
N VAL A 173 7.98 -15.82 -1.52
CA VAL A 173 6.87 -14.90 -1.79
C VAL A 173 5.56 -15.65 -1.58
N LYS A 174 4.85 -15.36 -0.48
CA LYS A 174 3.59 -16.03 -0.16
C LYS A 174 2.45 -15.04 0.05
N ILE A 175 1.29 -15.33 -0.53
CA ILE A 175 0.09 -14.53 -0.28
C ILE A 175 -0.53 -14.95 1.05
N ARG A 176 -0.34 -14.18 2.12
CA ARG A 176 -0.93 -14.49 3.45
C ARG A 176 -2.45 -14.36 3.44
N GLY A 177 -2.96 -13.37 2.70
CA GLY A 177 -4.40 -13.23 2.52
C GLY A 177 -4.80 -11.94 1.83
N VAL A 178 -6.06 -11.94 1.38
CA VAL A 178 -6.74 -10.77 0.82
C VAL A 178 -8.06 -10.62 1.56
N GLY A 179 -8.47 -9.39 1.85
CA GLY A 179 -9.76 -9.07 2.44
C GLY A 179 -10.40 -7.89 1.72
N ILE A 180 -11.72 -7.96 1.54
CA ILE A 180 -12.52 -6.93 0.87
C ILE A 180 -13.60 -6.47 1.84
N MET A 181 -13.72 -5.16 2.02
CA MET A 181 -14.68 -4.54 2.94
C MET A 181 -14.61 -5.10 4.39
N GLY A 182 -13.43 -5.55 4.80
CA GLY A 182 -13.21 -6.14 6.12
C GLY A 182 -13.52 -7.63 6.22
N VAL A 183 -14.04 -8.25 5.15
CA VAL A 183 -14.30 -9.69 5.08
C VAL A 183 -13.12 -10.39 4.38
N PRO A 184 -12.48 -11.39 5.00
CA PRO A 184 -11.40 -12.14 4.37
C PRO A 184 -11.93 -12.95 3.18
N VAL A 185 -11.20 -12.93 2.07
CA VAL A 185 -11.55 -13.72 0.88
C VAL A 185 -11.21 -15.19 1.13
N PRO A 186 -12.15 -16.13 0.86
CA PRO A 186 -11.89 -17.56 0.97
C PRO A 186 -10.75 -18.02 0.06
N ALA A 187 -9.92 -18.95 0.53
CA ALA A 187 -8.80 -19.48 -0.24
C ALA A 187 -9.24 -20.13 -1.56
N ALA A 188 -10.40 -20.79 -1.58
CA ALA A 188 -10.97 -21.43 -2.77
C ALA A 188 -11.26 -20.41 -3.89
N TRP A 189 -11.60 -19.17 -3.55
CA TRP A 189 -11.89 -18.11 -4.53
C TRP A 189 -10.62 -17.42 -5.03
N LEU A 190 -9.52 -17.57 -4.29
CA LEU A 190 -8.19 -17.10 -4.70
C LEU A 190 -7.45 -18.15 -5.55
N GLY A 191 -8.15 -19.18 -6.05
CA GLY A 191 -7.57 -20.21 -6.91
C GLY A 191 -6.50 -21.05 -6.21
N GLY A 192 -6.57 -21.18 -4.88
CA GLY A 192 -5.59 -21.96 -4.11
C GLY A 192 -4.25 -21.25 -3.88
N LEU A 193 -4.07 -20.00 -4.29
CA LEU A 193 -2.79 -19.26 -4.15
C LEU A 193 -2.50 -18.78 -2.72
N LYS A 194 -3.48 -18.86 -1.82
CA LYS A 194 -3.30 -18.41 -0.43
C LYS A 194 -2.31 -19.32 0.30
N ASN A 195 -1.30 -18.70 0.90
CA ASN A 195 -0.19 -19.33 1.62
C ASN A 195 0.69 -20.25 0.75
N VAL A 196 0.57 -20.17 -0.57
CA VAL A 196 1.47 -20.86 -1.51
C VAL A 196 2.71 -20.00 -1.73
N ASP A 197 3.88 -20.63 -1.67
CA ASP A 197 5.15 -19.99 -2.00
C ASP A 197 5.28 -19.95 -3.52
N LEU A 198 5.06 -18.77 -4.10
CA LEU A 198 5.02 -18.57 -5.54
C LEU A 198 6.38 -18.85 -6.19
N VAL A 199 7.48 -18.60 -5.48
CA VAL A 199 8.83 -18.89 -5.98
C VAL A 199 9.08 -20.40 -5.95
N LYS A 200 8.65 -21.08 -4.90
CA LYS A 200 8.78 -22.54 -4.82
C LYS A 200 7.89 -23.25 -5.85
N GLU A 201 6.65 -22.81 -6.01
CA GLU A 201 5.65 -23.46 -6.86
C GLU A 201 5.89 -23.20 -8.35
N PHE A 202 6.29 -21.97 -8.70
CA PHE A 202 6.40 -21.54 -10.10
C PHE A 202 7.83 -21.16 -10.53
N GLY A 203 8.83 -21.26 -9.65
CA GLY A 203 10.23 -20.91 -9.94
C GLY A 203 11.03 -22.00 -10.66
N SER A 204 10.49 -23.22 -10.78
CA SER A 204 11.09 -24.28 -11.61
C SER A 204 10.87 -24.06 -13.11
N ASP A 205 9.74 -23.42 -13.45
CA ASP A 205 9.32 -23.20 -14.82
C ASP A 205 10.03 -22.00 -15.43
N GLN A 206 10.18 -21.97 -16.77
CA GLN A 206 10.68 -20.77 -17.44
C GLN A 206 9.65 -19.64 -17.29
N GLY A 207 9.99 -18.61 -16.53
CA GLY A 207 9.08 -17.50 -16.29
C GLY A 207 9.60 -16.52 -15.25
N PHE A 208 8.75 -15.54 -14.93
CA PHE A 208 9.08 -14.44 -14.02
C PHE A 208 9.66 -14.92 -12.67
N TRP A 209 9.06 -15.93 -12.05
CA TRP A 209 9.46 -16.39 -10.71
C TRP A 209 10.85 -17.02 -10.67
N LYS A 210 11.25 -17.69 -11.75
CA LYS A 210 12.60 -18.21 -11.92
C LYS A 210 13.61 -17.08 -12.05
N SER A 211 13.38 -16.15 -12.98
CA SER A 211 14.25 -14.98 -13.16
C SER A 211 14.35 -14.11 -11.90
N PHE A 212 13.25 -13.94 -11.17
CA PHE A 212 13.24 -13.25 -9.89
C PHE A 212 14.10 -13.98 -8.84
N SER A 213 13.95 -15.30 -8.71
CA SER A 213 14.76 -16.11 -7.78
C SER A 213 16.25 -16.07 -8.11
N ASP A 214 16.57 -16.12 -9.41
CA ASP A 214 17.94 -16.12 -9.90
C ASP A 214 18.60 -14.74 -9.76
N GLY A 215 17.82 -13.65 -9.84
CA GLY A 215 18.31 -12.27 -9.74
C GLY A 215 18.36 -11.68 -8.32
N VAL A 216 17.82 -12.36 -7.30
CA VAL A 216 17.81 -11.86 -5.91
C VAL A 216 18.81 -12.64 -5.04
N GLU A 217 19.76 -11.92 -4.44
CA GLU A 217 20.73 -12.44 -3.47
C GLU A 217 20.13 -12.51 -2.07
N SER A 218 19.39 -11.48 -1.67
CA SER A 218 18.63 -11.49 -0.41
C SER A 218 17.46 -10.53 -0.47
N ILE A 219 16.40 -10.83 0.28
CA ILE A 219 15.28 -9.94 0.53
C ILE A 219 14.88 -10.07 1.99
N THR A 220 14.81 -8.95 2.69
CA THR A 220 14.44 -8.90 4.11
C THR A 220 13.46 -7.76 4.32
N VAL A 221 12.37 -8.06 5.02
CA VAL A 221 11.40 -7.06 5.48
C VAL A 221 11.45 -7.03 7.01
N ARG A 222 11.73 -5.86 7.56
CA ARG A 222 11.71 -5.58 8.99
C ARG A 222 10.71 -4.48 9.27
N GLU A 223 10.46 -4.22 10.55
CA GLU A 223 9.62 -3.10 10.97
C GLU A 223 10.01 -1.79 10.28
N GLY A 224 9.15 -1.31 9.37
CA GLY A 224 9.34 -0.07 8.62
C GLY A 224 10.44 -0.07 7.56
N GLU A 225 11.09 -1.19 7.25
CA GLU A 225 12.21 -1.25 6.31
C GLU A 225 12.20 -2.47 5.37
N LEU A 226 12.53 -2.23 4.10
CA LEU A 226 12.71 -3.22 3.04
C LEU A 226 14.15 -3.16 2.53
N HIS A 227 14.85 -4.28 2.61
CA HIS A 227 16.23 -4.44 2.18
C HIS A 227 16.29 -5.53 1.12
N ILE A 228 16.81 -5.21 -0.07
CA ILE A 228 16.96 -6.16 -1.18
C ILE A 228 18.39 -6.07 -1.69
N LYS A 229 19.03 -7.23 -1.87
CA LYS A 229 20.32 -7.36 -2.54
C LYS A 229 20.16 -8.14 -3.82
N LEU A 230 20.63 -7.59 -4.93
CA LEU A 230 20.51 -8.20 -6.26
C LEU A 230 21.76 -8.99 -6.63
N LYS A 231 21.56 -10.12 -7.32
CA LYS A 231 22.61 -10.90 -7.98
C LYS A 231 22.99 -10.24 -9.31
N GLU A 232 24.13 -10.68 -9.85
CA GLU A 232 24.62 -10.32 -11.18
C GLU A 232 23.89 -11.08 -12.28
#